data_AF-A0A2G9NW41-F1
#
_entry.id   AF-A0A2G9NW41-F1
#
_cell.length_a   1.000
_cell.length_b   1.000
_cell.length_c   1.000
_cell.angle_alpha   90.00
_cell.angle_beta   90.00
_cell.angle_gamma   90.00
#
_symmetry.space_group_name_H-M   'P 1'
#
loop_
_entity.id
_entity.type
_entity.pdbx_description
1 polymer ?
#
loop_
_entity_poly.entity_id
_entity_poly.type
_entity_poly.pdbx_seq_one_letter_code
_entity_poly.pdbx_strand_id
1 'polypeptide(L)' 'MEKTKKLKKSIKSLEKNKEAHLSKLEKEPDLVPAVTGYWEKEIFTFERNIEKLKEKLKKK' A
#
# COMPACT_ATOMS: atom_id res chain seq x y z
N MET A 1 5.54 16.56 -18.30
CA MET A 1 4.60 16.34 -17.17
C MET A 1 4.09 14.89 -17.01
N GLU A 2 4.37 13.94 -17.92
CA GLU A 2 3.84 12.55 -17.81
C GLU A 2 4.37 11.74 -16.62
N LYS A 3 5.65 11.93 -16.22
CA LYS A 3 6.28 11.15 -15.14
C LYS A 3 5.58 11.36 -13.79
N THR A 4 5.14 12.59 -13.49
CA THR A 4 4.45 12.93 -12.23
C THR A 4 3.02 12.36 -12.20
N LYS A 5 2.32 12.34 -13.34
CA LYS A 5 0.99 11.73 -13.47
C LYS A 5 1.06 10.21 -13.25
N LYS A 6 2.08 9.54 -13.81
CA LYS A 6 2.33 8.10 -13.57
C LYS A 6 2.60 7.81 -12.10
N LEU A 7 3.45 8.60 -11.43
CA LEU A 7 3.75 8.44 -10.00
C LEU A 7 2.51 8.61 -9.12
N LYS A 8 1.67 9.63 -9.37
CA LYS A 8 0.40 9.82 -8.64
C LYS A 8 -0.54 8.63 -8.82
N LYS A 9 -0.64 8.08 -10.05
CA LYS A 9 -1.45 6.89 -10.32
C LYS A 9 -0.93 5.66 -9.57
N SER A 10 0.39 5.48 -9.52
CA SER A 10 1.01 4.39 -8.76
C SER A 10 0.76 4.52 -7.26
N ILE A 11 0.92 5.70 -6.67
CA ILE A 11 0.62 5.95 -5.25
C ILE A 11 -0.84 5.60 -4.94
N LYS A 12 -1.78 6.10 -5.75
CA LYS A 12 -3.21 5.82 -5.57
C LYS A 12 -3.53 4.33 -5.66
N SER A 13 -2.86 3.61 -6.56
CA SER A 13 -3.04 2.15 -6.69
C SER A 13 -2.54 1.40 -5.46
N LEU A 14 -1.39 1.80 -4.91
CA LEU A 14 -0.84 1.20 -3.69
C LEU A 14 -1.71 1.51 -2.47
N GLU A 15 -2.25 2.73 -2.38
CA GLU A 15 -3.19 3.11 -1.30
C GLU A 15 -4.46 2.26 -1.37
N LYS A 16 -5.02 2.05 -2.56
CA LYS A 16 -6.18 1.16 -2.75
C LYS A 16 -5.88 -0.28 -2.36
N ASN A 17 -4.71 -0.79 -2.73
CA ASN A 17 -4.30 -2.15 -2.35
C ASN A 17 -4.14 -2.26 -0.84
N LYS A 18 -3.50 -1.28 -0.19
CA LYS A 18 -3.38 -1.23 1.27
C LYS A 18 -4.73 -1.29 1.96
N GLU A 19 -5.68 -0.46 1.52
CA GLU A 19 -7.03 -0.41 2.08
C GLU A 19 -7.78 -1.74 1.88
N ALA A 20 -7.62 -2.39 0.73
CA ALA A 20 -8.22 -3.71 0.49
C ALA A 20 -7.64 -4.79 1.42
N HIS A 21 -6.35 -4.72 1.74
CA HIS A 21 -5.70 -5.66 2.65
C HIS A 21 -6.11 -5.42 4.12
N LEU A 22 -6.20 -4.14 4.53
CA LEU A 22 -6.72 -3.76 5.85
C LEU A 22 -8.18 -4.21 6.02
N SER A 23 -9.03 -3.95 5.01
CA SER A 23 -10.44 -4.35 5.07
C SER A 23 -10.62 -5.87 5.18
N LYS A 24 -9.71 -6.67 4.61
CA LYS A 24 -9.72 -8.13 4.78
C LYS A 24 -9.36 -8.55 6.20
N LEU A 25 -8.33 -7.92 6.79
CA LEU A 25 -7.98 -8.15 8.19
C LEU A 25 -9.11 -7.77 9.15
N GLU A 26 -9.83 -6.67 8.87
CA GLU A 26 -10.97 -6.26 9.70
C GLU A 26 -12.19 -7.16 9.55
N LYS A 27 -12.45 -7.69 8.34
CA LYS A 27 -13.63 -8.53 8.07
C LYS A 27 -13.42 -9.99 8.46
N GLU A 28 -12.19 -10.45 8.53
CA GLU A 28 -11.83 -11.83 8.83
C GLU A 28 -10.91 -11.86 10.08
N PRO A 29 -11.45 -11.64 11.28
CA PRO A 29 -10.65 -11.64 12.52
C PRO A 29 -10.10 -13.04 12.87
N ASP A 30 -10.71 -14.11 12.36
CA ASP A 30 -10.32 -15.51 12.57
C ASP A 30 -9.27 -16.00 11.56
N LEU A 31 -8.58 -15.10 10.85
CA LEU A 31 -7.49 -15.49 9.98
C LEU A 31 -6.37 -16.17 10.77
N VAL A 32 -5.85 -17.26 10.20
CA VAL A 32 -4.70 -17.98 10.76
C VAL A 32 -3.54 -16.98 10.93
N PRO A 33 -2.79 -16.99 12.05
CA PRO A 33 -1.73 -16.01 12.31
C PRO A 33 -0.69 -15.86 11.17
N ALA A 34 -0.39 -16.95 10.46
CA ALA A 34 0.49 -16.93 9.30
C ALA A 34 -0.08 -16.10 8.14
N VAL A 35 -1.40 -16.17 7.93
CA VAL A 35 -2.11 -15.38 6.93
C VAL A 35 -2.11 -13.93 7.39
N THR A 36 -2.57 -13.64 8.61
CA THR A 36 -2.58 -12.29 9.19
C THR A 36 -1.23 -11.60 9.07
N GLY A 37 -0.14 -12.26 9.50
CA GLY A 37 1.21 -11.71 9.40
C GLY A 37 1.69 -11.47 7.96
N TYR A 38 1.24 -12.27 6.99
CA TYR A 38 1.49 -12.01 5.57
C TYR A 38 0.79 -10.72 5.11
N TRP A 39 -0.50 -10.54 5.43
CA TRP A 39 -1.27 -9.34 5.08
C TRP A 39 -0.68 -8.09 5.75
N GLU A 40 -0.29 -8.17 7.03
CA GLU A 40 0.37 -7.06 7.75
C GLU A 40 1.72 -6.68 7.10
N LYS A 41 2.51 -7.67 6.68
CA LYS A 41 3.78 -7.43 5.98
C LYS A 41 3.57 -6.78 4.61
N GLU A 42 2.54 -7.20 3.87
CA GLU A 42 2.16 -6.57 2.59
C GLU A 42 1.72 -5.11 2.81
N ILE A 43 0.88 -4.85 3.83
CA ILE A 43 0.46 -3.50 4.21
C ILE A 43 1.68 -2.61 4.49
N PHE A 44 2.60 -3.08 5.33
CA PHE A 44 3.84 -2.35 5.64
C PHE A 44 4.69 -2.08 4.39
N THR A 45 4.75 -3.05 3.47
CA THR A 45 5.46 -2.89 2.20
C THR A 45 4.81 -1.85 1.31
N PHE A 46 3.48 -1.80 1.24
CA PHE A 46 2.76 -0.76 0.51
C PHE A 46 3.01 0.62 1.11
N GLU A 47 3.01 0.76 2.44
CA GLU A 47 3.29 2.04 3.10
C GLU A 47 4.68 2.56 2.78
N ARG A 48 5.71 1.71 2.90
CA ARG A 48 7.08 2.08 2.53
C ARG A 48 7.19 2.47 1.06
N ASN A 49 6.50 1.78 0.16
CA ASN A 49 6.54 2.10 -1.26
C ASN A 49 5.81 3.42 -1.57
N ILE A 50 4.68 3.68 -0.92
CA ILE A 50 3.96 4.95 -1.03
C ILE A 50 4.85 6.11 -0.55
N GLU A 51 5.50 5.97 0.60
CA GLU A 51 6.41 6.98 1.14
C GLU A 51 7.56 7.30 0.17
N LYS A 52 8.26 6.26 -0.32
CA LYS A 52 9.33 6.41 -1.32
C LYS A 52 8.85 7.11 -2.59
N LEU A 53 7.64 6.79 -3.06
CA LEU A 53 7.08 7.43 -4.25
C LEU A 53 6.67 8.89 -3.98
N LYS A 54 6.14 9.19 -2.79
CA LYS A 54 5.82 10.56 -2.33
C LYS A 54 7.08 11.41 -2.22
N GLU A 55 8.18 10.87 -1.68
CA GLU A 55 9.48 11.55 -1.65
C GLU A 55 10.03 11.84 -3.05
N LYS A 56 9.98 10.85 -3.96
CA LYS A 56 10.37 11.04 -5.37
C LYS A 56 9.54 12.09 -6.09
N LEU A 57 8.30 12.33 -5.64
CA LEU A 57 7.41 13.34 -6.19
C LEU A 57 7.72 14.74 -5.63
N LYS A 58 8.22 14.86 -4.39
CA LYS A 58 8.68 16.13 -3.81
C LYS A 58 10.01 16.61 -4.38
N LYS A 59 10.89 15.70 -4.80
CA LYS A 59 12.21 16.02 -5.40
C LYS A 59 12.16 16.36 -6.90
N LYS A 60 10.96 16.42 -7.50
CA LYS A 60 10.73 16.64 -8.93
C LYS A 60 9.85 17.85 -9.19
#